data_AF-A0A519CQW1-F1
#
_entry.id   AF-A0A519CQW1-F1
#
_cell.length_a   1.000
_cell.length_b   1.000
_cell.length_c   1.000
_cell.angle_alpha   90.00
_cell.angle_beta   90.00
_cell.angle_gamma   90.00
#
_symmetry.space_group_name_H-M   'P 1'
#
loop_
_entity.id
_entity.type
_entity.pdbx_description
1 polymer ?
#
loop_
_entity_poly.entity_id
_entity_poly.type
_entity_poly.pdbx_seq_one_letter_code
_entity_poly.pdbx_strand_id
1 'polypeptide(L)'
;MSERKSFLDVALNTFGLIEEKKILLDVDLMMALDFTPPTWKIWKPKLIQKLTNYTREKMGVEGDDHTQIRINYFKKEDVWKSEEFLE
;
A
#
# COMPACT_ATOMS: atom_id res chain seq x y z
N MET A 1 -9.54 -25.19 -5.36
CA MET A 1 -9.53 -24.18 -6.44
C MET A 1 -8.98 -22.91 -5.85
N SER A 2 -7.88 -22.36 -6.40
CA SER A 2 -7.35 -21.07 -5.91
C SER A 2 -8.28 -19.97 -6.40
N GLU A 3 -8.99 -19.31 -5.50
CA GLU A 3 -9.72 -18.09 -5.85
C GLU A 3 -8.74 -17.09 -6.45
N ARG A 4 -9.07 -16.53 -7.62
CA ARG A 4 -8.25 -15.47 -8.20
C ARG A 4 -8.43 -14.23 -7.33
N LYS A 5 -7.42 -13.86 -6.55
CA LYS A 5 -7.36 -12.56 -5.85
C LYS A 5 -7.60 -11.45 -6.89
N SER A 6 -8.62 -10.61 -6.70
CA SER A 6 -8.86 -9.49 -7.63
C SER A 6 -7.77 -8.43 -7.46
N PHE A 7 -7.52 -7.63 -8.49
CA PHE A 7 -6.51 -6.56 -8.38
C PHE A 7 -6.87 -5.55 -7.27
N LEU A 8 -8.17 -5.27 -7.11
CA LEU A 8 -8.65 -4.34 -6.10
C LEU A 8 -8.39 -4.86 -4.68
N ASP A 9 -8.64 -6.15 -4.43
CA ASP A 9 -8.42 -6.75 -3.11
C ASP A 9 -6.94 -6.71 -2.73
N VAL A 10 -6.06 -7.03 -3.68
CA VAL A 10 -4.60 -6.97 -3.46
C VAL A 10 -4.17 -5.53 -3.19
N ALA A 11 -4.70 -4.55 -3.93
CA ALA A 11 -4.36 -3.14 -3.73
C ALA A 11 -4.83 -2.63 -2.36
N LEU A 12 -6.06 -2.95 -1.95
CA LEU A 12 -6.59 -2.56 -0.63
C LEU A 12 -5.82 -3.22 0.52
N ASN A 13 -5.49 -4.51 0.39
CA ASN A 13 -4.68 -5.20 1.38
C ASN A 13 -3.26 -4.61 1.47
N THR A 14 -2.65 -4.32 0.32
CA THR A 14 -1.34 -3.65 0.25
C THR A 14 -1.39 -2.30 0.96
N PHE A 15 -2.47 -1.52 0.75
CA PHE A 15 -2.66 -0.26 1.42
C PHE A 15 -2.68 -0.42 2.94
N GLY A 16 -3.53 -1.33 3.44
CA GLY A 16 -3.66 -1.57 4.88
C GLY A 16 -2.36 -2.02 5.54
N LEU A 17 -1.61 -2.93 4.89
CA LEU A 17 -0.32 -3.41 5.41
C LEU A 17 0.72 -2.26 5.54
N ILE A 18 0.80 -1.38 4.54
CA ILE A 18 1.74 -0.25 4.57
C ILE A 18 1.27 0.81 5.57
N GLU A 19 -0.04 1.08 5.64
CA GLU A 19 -0.63 2.01 6.61
C GLU A 19 -0.34 1.57 8.05
N GLU A 20 -0.49 0.27 8.35
CA GLU A 20 -0.23 -0.31 9.66
C GLU A 20 1.26 -0.22 10.03
N LYS A 21 2.16 -0.59 9.11
CA LYS A 21 3.61 -0.63 9.38
C LYS A 21 4.30 0.72 9.26
N LYS A 22 3.66 1.71 8.61
CA LYS A 22 4.18 3.03 8.21
C LYS A 22 5.36 3.00 7.25
N ILE A 23 6.28 2.05 7.40
CA ILE A 23 7.42 1.79 6.55
C ILE A 23 7.49 0.28 6.33
N LEU A 24 7.51 -0.18 5.08
CA LEU A 24 7.53 -1.60 4.74
C LEU A 24 8.49 -1.87 3.58
N LEU A 25 9.41 -2.82 3.74
CA LEU A 25 10.31 -3.21 2.65
C LEU A 25 9.53 -3.91 1.54
N ASP A 26 10.00 -3.74 0.30
CA ASP A 26 9.41 -4.36 -0.88
C ASP A 26 9.34 -5.89 -0.78
N VAL A 27 10.38 -6.51 -0.19
CA VAL A 27 10.45 -7.95 0.05
C VAL A 27 9.46 -8.41 1.13
N ASP A 28 9.28 -7.61 2.19
CA ASP A 28 8.36 -7.95 3.28
C ASP A 28 6.91 -7.89 2.81
N LEU A 29 6.58 -6.88 1.99
CA LEU A 29 5.28 -6.78 1.36
C LEU A 29 5.01 -7.95 0.40
N MET A 30 6.00 -8.33 -0.40
CA MET A 30 5.91 -9.50 -1.27
C MET A 30 5.58 -10.77 -0.47
N MET A 31 6.29 -11.00 0.64
CA MET A 31 6.05 -12.15 1.52
C MET A 31 4.67 -12.08 2.16
N ALA A 32 4.25 -10.91 2.67
CA ALA A 32 2.95 -10.73 3.31
C ALA A 32 1.74 -10.94 2.37
N LEU A 33 1.94 -10.80 1.05
CA LEU A 33 0.90 -11.05 0.03
C LEU A 33 0.91 -12.49 -0.51
N ASP A 34 1.80 -13.35 0.01
CA ASP A 34 2.10 -14.69 -0.50
C ASP A 34 2.56 -14.67 -1.96
N PHE A 35 3.30 -13.64 -2.36
CA PHE A 35 3.81 -13.52 -3.71
C PHE A 35 5.21 -14.09 -3.84
N THR A 36 5.47 -14.72 -4.99
CA THR A 36 6.81 -15.14 -5.40
C THR A 36 7.49 -14.01 -6.16
N PRO A 37 8.82 -14.01 -6.31
CA PRO A 37 9.51 -12.97 -7.09
C PRO A 37 8.99 -12.81 -8.53
N PRO A 38 8.68 -13.89 -9.28
CA PRO A 38 8.04 -13.76 -10.61
C PRO A 38 6.68 -13.07 -10.56
N THR A 39 5.81 -13.45 -9.62
CA THR A 39 4.51 -12.80 -9.43
C THR A 39 4.70 -11.33 -9.06
N TRP A 40 5.60 -11.04 -8.13
CA TRP A 40 5.87 -9.70 -7.66
C TRP A 40 6.32 -8.74 -8.77
N LYS A 41 7.19 -9.21 -9.67
CA LYS A 41 7.63 -8.45 -10.84
C LYS A 41 6.47 -7.98 -11.74
N ILE A 42 5.35 -8.71 -11.75
CA ILE A 42 4.14 -8.36 -12.52
C ILE A 42 3.24 -7.41 -11.73
N TRP A 43 3.09 -7.62 -10.42
CA TRP A 43 2.15 -6.91 -9.56
C TRP A 43 2.69 -5.57 -9.05
N LYS A 44 3.96 -5.51 -8.66
CA LYS A 44 4.62 -4.32 -8.11
C LYS A 44 4.40 -3.06 -8.97
N PRO A 45 4.66 -3.06 -10.30
CA PRO A 45 4.46 -1.84 -11.10
C PRO A 45 3.01 -1.34 -11.08
N LYS A 46 2.04 -2.27 -11.06
CA LYS A 46 0.61 -1.93 -11.03
C LYS A 46 0.19 -1.38 -9.67
N LEU A 47 0.73 -1.94 -8.58
CA LEU A 47 0.52 -1.44 -7.22
C LEU A 47 1.13 -0.05 -7.06
N ILE A 48 2.35 0.18 -7.54
CA ILE A 48 2.99 1.50 -7.52
C ILE A 48 2.10 2.51 -8.26
N GLN A 49 1.62 2.16 -9.46
CA GLN A 49 0.75 3.05 -10.24
C GLN A 49 -0.58 3.34 -9.54
N LYS A 50 -1.20 2.34 -8.92
CA LYS A 50 -2.51 2.49 -8.27
C LYS A 50 -2.41 3.26 -6.96
N LEU A 51 -1.42 2.94 -6.12
CA LEU A 51 -1.34 3.44 -4.74
C LEU A 51 -0.67 4.82 -4.65
N THR A 52 0.33 5.12 -5.49
CA THR A 52 0.97 6.45 -5.49
C THR A 52 0.02 7.60 -5.90
N ASN A 53 -1.07 7.25 -6.61
CA ASN A 53 -2.10 8.17 -7.05
C ASN A 53 -3.39 8.09 -6.19
N TYR A 54 -3.38 7.28 -5.12
CA TYR A 54 -4.53 7.07 -4.27
C TYR A 54 -4.28 7.70 -2.90
N THR A 55 -5.22 8.54 -2.48
CA THR A 55 -5.27 9.11 -1.14
C THR A 55 -6.54 8.58 -0.46
N ARG A 56 -6.43 8.24 0.82
CA ARG A 56 -7.57 7.81 1.63
C ARG A 56 -7.76 8.77 2.79
N GLU A 57 -8.97 9.26 2.96
CA GLU A 57 -9.35 10.03 4.14
C GLU A 57 -9.53 9.11 5.35
N LYS A 58 -9.03 9.58 6.49
CA LYS A 58 -9.27 8.99 7.81
C LYS A 58 -9.84 10.08 8.70
N MET A 59 -10.99 9.80 9.31
CA MET A 59 -11.55 10.68 10.33
C MET A 59 -10.62 10.70 11.54
N GLY A 60 -10.24 11.90 11.95
CA GLY A 60 -9.57 12.15 13.21
C GLY A 60 -10.45 11.78 14.41
N VAL A 61 -9.82 11.63 15.57
CA VAL A 61 -10.51 11.30 16.83
C VAL A 61 -11.38 12.47 17.32
N GLU A 62 -11.03 13.70 16.92
CA GLU A 62 -11.77 14.92 17.23
C GLU A 62 -12.48 15.45 15.97
N GLY A 63 -13.59 14.79 15.61
CA GLY A 63 -14.77 15.34 14.91
C GLY A 63 -14.65 16.03 13.53
N ASP A 64 -13.66 16.89 13.34
CA ASP A 64 -13.49 17.81 12.19
C ASP A 64 -12.09 17.70 11.54
N ASP A 65 -11.13 17.03 12.19
CA ASP A 65 -9.80 16.83 11.60
C ASP A 65 -9.85 15.68 10.56
N HIS A 66 -9.81 16.03 9.28
CA HIS A 66 -9.63 15.08 8.19
C HIS A 66 -8.13 14.85 7.96
N THR A 67 -7.65 13.64 8.23
CA THR A 67 -6.28 13.26 7.87
C THR A 67 -6.30 12.53 6.54
N GLN A 68 -5.47 12.99 5.60
CA GLN A 68 -5.26 12.31 4.33
C GLN A 68 -4.06 11.36 4.43
N ILE A 69 -4.27 10.10 4.08
CA ILE A 69 -3.24 9.07 4.03
C ILE A 69 -2.83 8.83 2.59
N ARG A 70 -1.54 8.96 2.32
CA ARG A 70 -0.93 8.66 1.03
C ARG A 70 0.12 7.57 1.18
N ILE A 71 0.18 6.67 0.20
CA ILE A 71 1.23 5.68 0.10
C ILE A 71 2.18 6.04 -1.02
N ASN A 72 3.48 6.04 -0.71
CA ASN A 72 4.54 6.31 -1.67
C ASN A 72 5.55 5.16 -1.68
N TYR A 73 6.05 4.83 -2.87
CA TYR A 73 7.13 3.87 -3.04
C TYR A 73 8.45 4.58 -3.37
N PHE A 74 9.46 4.32 -2.55
CA PHE A 74 10.79 4.90 -2.62
C PHE A 74 11.73 3.91 -3.30
N LYS A 75 11.92 4.12 -4.61
CA LYS A 75 12.66 3.18 -5.49
C LYS A 75 14.12 2.98 -5.12
N LYS A 76 14.80 3.98 -4.54
CA LYS A 76 16.23 3.86 -4.21
C LYS A 76 16.44 2.97 -2.98
N GLU A 77 15.51 3.03 -2.05
CA GLU A 77 15.54 2.32 -0.77
C GLU A 77 14.76 1.00 -0.82
N ASP A 78 14.01 0.73 -1.89
CA ASP A 78 13.09 -0.41 -2.01
C ASP A 78 12.09 -0.50 -0.85
N VAL A 79 11.51 0.65 -0.51
CA VAL A 79 10.63 0.82 0.65
C VAL A 79 9.31 1.48 0.26
N TRP A 80 8.22 1.01 0.85
CA TRP A 80 6.91 1.63 0.84
C TRP A 80 6.72 2.43 2.12
N LYS A 81 6.15 3.65 2.03
CA LYS A 81 5.80 4.44 3.22
C LYS A 81 4.39 4.96 3.15
N SER A 82 3.75 5.01 4.32
CA SER A 82 2.51 5.71 4.56
C SER A 82 2.83 7.09 5.14
N GLU A 83 2.26 8.13 4.56
CA GLU A 83 2.39 9.51 5.01
C GLU A 83 1.01 10.07 5.32
N GLU A 84 0.90 10.76 6.45
CA GLU A 84 -0.32 11.43 6.91
C GLU A 84 -0.14 12.94 6.73
N PHE A 85 -1.13 13.59 6.15
CA PHE A 85 -1.17 15.03 5.96
C PHE A 85 -2.46 15.58 6.54
N LEU A 86 -2.34 16.66 7.30
CA LEU A 86 -3.47 17.49 7.71
C LEU A 86 -3.81 18.41 6.52
N GLU A 87 -5.10 18.49 6.19
CA GLU A 87 -5.62 19.45 5.22
C GLU A 87 -5.86 20.82 5.88
#